data_AF-A0A0K2XVU3-F1
#
_entry.id   AF-A0A0K2XVU3-F1
#
_cell.length_a   1.000
_cell.length_b   1.000
_cell.length_c   1.000
_cell.angle_alpha   90.00
_cell.angle_beta   90.00
_cell.angle_gamma   90.00
#
_symmetry.space_group_name_H-M   'P 1'
#
loop_
_entity.id
_entity.type
_entity.pdbx_description
1 polymer ?
#
loop_
_entity_poly.entity_id
_entity_poly.type
_entity_poly.pdbx_seq_one_letter_code
_entity_poly.pdbx_strand_id
1 'polypeptide(L)'
;MQEPTQVGVYALDGRFLHAFNSNERTNTALIQIFEAMLKWLEMRRLSIQALCYVRGPGSFMAMKLTHIFVHAWVLLNPTPLRSALGFAFNENSPIKAFGKSFYVYEGDQVVLKTFESPPPCQEMRLPPTLDPLLFSTTNEPLYFLPPV
;
A
#
# COMPACT_ATOMS: atom_id res chain seq x y z
N MET A 1 9.60 -11.70 9.91
CA MET A 1 9.29 -10.42 10.59
C MET A 1 8.14 -9.77 9.85
N GLN A 2 7.25 -9.09 10.56
CA GLN A 2 6.18 -8.31 9.93
C GLN A 2 6.79 -7.03 9.37
N GLU A 3 6.52 -6.71 8.10
CA GLU A 3 6.94 -5.42 7.52
C GLU A 3 6.13 -4.28 8.16
N PRO A 4 6.75 -3.11 8.42
CA PRO A 4 6.05 -1.97 9.00
C PRO A 4 4.94 -1.48 8.09
N THR A 5 3.85 -0.99 8.69
CA THR A 5 2.88 -0.17 7.95
C THR A 5 3.52 1.19 7.69
N GLN A 6 3.53 1.64 6.43
CA GLN A 6 4.16 2.89 6.00
C GLN A 6 3.11 3.79 5.35
N VAL A 7 3.17 5.09 5.64
CA VAL A 7 2.37 6.12 4.95
C VAL A 7 3.29 7.29 4.60
N GLY A 8 3.36 7.62 3.31
CA GLY A 8 4.10 8.79 2.81
C GLY A 8 3.17 9.96 2.50
N VAL A 9 3.62 11.16 2.80
CA VAL A 9 3.00 12.42 2.36
C VAL A 9 3.83 12.99 1.22
N TYR A 10 3.15 13.31 0.13
CA TYR A 10 3.76 13.81 -1.11
C TYR A 10 3.10 15.14 -1.50
N ALA A 11 3.89 16.02 -2.13
CA ALA A 11 3.37 17.20 -2.79
C ALA A 11 2.62 16.81 -4.08
N LEU A 12 1.86 17.75 -4.64
CA LEU A 12 1.09 17.53 -5.89
C LEU A 12 1.98 17.20 -7.09
N ASP A 13 3.25 17.63 -7.07
CA ASP A 13 4.27 17.29 -8.08
C ASP A 13 4.87 15.89 -7.87
N GLY A 14 4.36 15.12 -6.90
CA GLY A 14 4.85 13.78 -6.57
C GLY A 14 6.08 13.78 -5.65
N ARG A 15 6.64 14.93 -5.27
CA ARG A 15 7.83 14.99 -4.43
C ARG A 15 7.52 14.54 -3.00
N PHE A 16 8.37 13.65 -2.46
CA PHE A 16 8.28 13.20 -1.08
C PHE A 16 8.46 14.34 -0.07
N LEU A 17 7.59 14.41 0.95
CA LEU A 17 7.63 15.42 2.01
C LEU A 17 7.91 14.81 3.39
N HIS A 18 7.25 13.70 3.71
CA HIS A 18 7.37 13.06 5.03
C HIS A 18 6.87 11.62 5.01
N ALA A 19 7.28 10.81 6.00
CA ALA A 19 6.78 9.46 6.18
C ALA A 19 6.47 9.17 7.65
N PHE A 20 5.47 8.32 7.85
CA PHE A 20 5.08 7.75 9.12
C PHE A 20 5.14 6.23 9.01
N ASN A 21 5.68 5.57 10.04
CA ASN A 21 5.86 4.13 10.04
C ASN A 21 5.46 3.57 11.41
N SER A 22 4.89 2.37 11.43
CA SER A 22 4.59 1.65 12.67
C SER A 22 4.79 0.15 12.49
N ASN A 23 5.43 -0.48 13.48
CA ASN A 23 5.63 -1.93 13.57
C ASN A 23 4.46 -2.63 14.29
N GLU A 24 3.43 -1.89 14.71
CA GLU A 24 2.23 -2.45 15.31
C GLU A 24 1.41 -3.27 14.30
N ARG A 25 0.43 -4.02 14.80
CA ARG A 25 -0.58 -4.66 13.93
C ARG A 25 -1.29 -3.61 13.08
N THR A 26 -1.61 -3.96 11.84
CA THR A 26 -2.14 -3.03 10.81
C THR A 26 -3.32 -2.18 11.30
N ASN A 27 -4.26 -2.76 12.05
CA ASN A 27 -5.39 -2.02 12.62
C ASN A 27 -4.95 -0.91 13.59
N THR A 28 -4.00 -1.21 14.48
CA THR A 28 -3.43 -0.24 15.43
C THR A 28 -2.53 0.77 14.71
N ALA A 29 -1.70 0.28 13.80
CA ALA A 29 -0.76 1.10 13.02
C ALA A 29 -1.47 2.17 12.19
N LEU A 30 -2.56 1.82 11.48
CA LEU A 30 -3.32 2.77 10.67
C LEU A 30 -3.87 3.93 11.51
N ILE A 31 -4.41 3.64 12.70
CA ILE A 31 -4.94 4.66 13.62
C ILE A 31 -3.81 5.59 14.08
N GLN A 32 -2.73 5.02 14.63
CA GLN A 32 -1.61 5.80 15.15
C GLN A 32 -0.96 6.68 14.07
N ILE A 33 -0.77 6.12 12.88
CA ILE A 33 -0.17 6.85 11.76
C ILE A 33 -1.08 7.98 11.31
N PHE A 34 -2.38 7.74 11.12
CA PHE A 34 -3.28 8.79 10.66
C PHE A 34 -3.44 9.90 11.71
N GLU A 35 -3.49 9.59 13.00
CA GLU A 35 -3.51 10.61 14.06
C GLU A 35 -2.26 11.49 14.01
N ALA A 36 -1.07 10.89 13.89
CA ALA A 36 0.18 11.62 13.78
C ALA A 36 0.26 12.45 12.49
N MET A 37 -0.18 11.87 11.37
CA MET A 37 -0.20 12.51 10.06
C MET A 37 -1.11 13.72 10.04
N LEU A 38 -2.33 13.61 10.56
CA LEU A 38 -3.30 14.72 10.58
C LEU A 38 -2.78 15.89 11.42
N LYS A 39 -2.20 15.62 12.61
CA LYS A 39 -1.54 16.67 13.43
C LYS A 39 -0.39 17.33 12.67
N TRP A 40 0.44 16.54 11.98
CA TRP A 40 1.57 17.07 11.20
C TRP A 40 1.12 17.96 10.04
N LEU A 41 0.04 17.56 9.35
CA LEU A 41 -0.58 18.34 8.26
C LEU A 41 -1.18 19.65 8.78
N GLU A 42 -1.90 19.60 9.90
CA GLU A 42 -2.49 20.77 10.56
C GLU A 42 -1.42 21.80 10.94
N MET A 43 -0.35 21.37 11.61
CA MET A 43 0.78 22.25 11.98
C MET A 43 1.43 22.92 10.78
N ARG A 44 1.35 22.31 9.59
CA ARG A 44 1.92 22.82 8.34
C ARG A 44 0.90 23.52 7.45
N ARG A 45 -0.36 23.59 7.88
CA ARG A 45 -1.48 24.16 7.10
C ARG A 45 -1.62 23.49 5.72
N LEU A 46 -1.40 22.18 5.67
CA LEU A 46 -1.55 21.36 4.47
C LEU A 46 -2.91 20.66 4.48
N SER A 47 -3.47 20.45 3.29
CA SER A 47 -4.72 19.72 3.09
C SER A 47 -4.49 18.47 2.24
N ILE A 48 -5.24 17.41 2.52
CA ILE A 48 -5.18 16.15 1.78
C ILE A 48 -5.95 16.33 0.47
N GLN A 49 -5.26 16.17 -0.65
CA GLN A 49 -5.83 16.32 -1.99
C GLN A 49 -6.28 14.98 -2.60
N ALA A 50 -5.68 13.88 -2.17
CA ALA A 50 -6.06 12.52 -2.54
C ALA A 50 -5.47 11.53 -1.53
N LEU A 51 -6.11 10.37 -1.38
CA LEU A 51 -5.53 9.21 -0.74
C LEU A 51 -5.16 8.15 -1.79
N CYS A 52 -3.96 7.60 -1.65
CA CYS A 52 -3.43 6.56 -2.51
C CYS A 52 -2.99 5.38 -1.65
N TYR A 53 -3.31 4.15 -2.04
CA TYR A 53 -2.92 2.96 -1.27
C TYR A 53 -2.62 1.74 -2.15
N VAL A 54 -1.94 0.74 -1.58
CA VAL A 54 -1.65 -0.52 -2.25
C VAL A 54 -2.83 -1.47 -2.08
N ARG A 55 -3.43 -1.91 -3.20
CA ARG A 55 -4.57 -2.85 -3.21
C ARG A 55 -4.15 -4.33 -3.29
N GLY A 56 -2.86 -4.61 -3.20
CA GLY A 56 -2.28 -5.96 -3.24
C GLY A 56 -1.42 -6.23 -4.48
N PRO A 57 -0.91 -7.47 -4.63
CA PRO A 57 -1.11 -8.60 -3.72
C PRO A 57 -0.28 -8.47 -2.43
N GLY A 58 -0.58 -9.29 -1.41
CA GLY A 58 0.08 -9.26 -0.11
C GLY A 58 -0.71 -9.97 0.99
N SER A 59 -0.47 -9.59 2.24
CA SER A 59 -1.22 -10.13 3.39
C SER A 59 -2.71 -9.83 3.25
N PHE A 60 -3.54 -10.88 3.17
CA PHE A 60 -4.99 -10.77 3.03
C PHE A 60 -5.61 -9.86 4.09
N MET A 61 -5.19 -10.04 5.36
CA MET A 61 -5.72 -9.25 6.48
C MET A 61 -5.28 -7.79 6.41
N ALA A 62 -4.01 -7.53 6.10
CA ALA A 62 -3.50 -6.16 6.01
C ALA A 62 -4.17 -5.38 4.86
N MET A 63 -4.33 -6.02 3.70
CA MET A 63 -5.03 -5.45 2.55
C MET A 63 -6.50 -5.13 2.88
N LYS A 64 -7.22 -6.08 3.50
CA LYS A 64 -8.63 -5.89 3.87
C LYS A 64 -8.81 -4.75 4.88
N LEU A 65 -7.98 -4.71 5.93
CA LEU A 65 -8.04 -3.65 6.94
C LEU A 65 -7.70 -2.29 6.34
N THR A 66 -6.65 -2.20 5.52
CA THR A 66 -6.26 -0.97 4.83
C THR A 66 -7.38 -0.47 3.92
N HIS A 67 -7.96 -1.36 3.10
CA HIS A 67 -9.07 -1.03 2.22
C HIS A 67 -10.28 -0.47 2.98
N ILE A 68 -10.76 -1.18 4.01
CA ILE A 68 -11.89 -0.71 4.83
C ILE A 68 -11.58 0.65 5.47
N PHE A 69 -10.38 0.81 6.02
CA PHE A 69 -9.96 2.04 6.69
C PHE A 69 -9.96 3.25 5.74
N VAL A 70 -9.30 3.16 4.59
CA VAL A 70 -9.20 4.29 3.65
C VAL A 70 -10.55 4.64 3.02
N HIS A 71 -11.38 3.63 2.73
CA HIS A 71 -12.74 3.86 2.22
C HIS A 71 -13.64 4.53 3.28
N ALA A 72 -13.57 4.07 4.54
CA ALA A 72 -14.29 4.71 5.63
C ALA A 72 -13.84 6.16 5.86
N TRP A 73 -12.53 6.42 5.76
CA TRP A 73 -12.00 7.77 5.87
C TRP A 73 -12.54 8.69 4.77
N VAL A 74 -12.56 8.22 3.52
CA VAL A 74 -13.05 8.99 2.37
C VAL A 74 -14.56 9.24 2.41
N LEU A 75 -15.34 8.32 2.98
CA LEU A 75 -16.77 8.55 3.23
C LEU A 75 -17.01 9.73 4.18
N LEU A 76 -16.18 9.87 5.20
CA LEU A 76 -16.27 10.97 6.18
C LEU A 76 -15.56 12.24 5.70
N ASN A 77 -14.55 12.10 4.83
CA ASN A 77 -13.71 13.18 4.32
C ASN A 77 -13.61 13.03 2.79
N PRO A 78 -14.60 13.52 2.03
CA PRO A 78 -14.67 13.31 0.59
C PRO A 78 -13.41 13.80 -0.12
N THR A 79 -12.58 12.86 -0.57
CA THR A 79 -11.37 13.12 -1.37
C THR A 79 -11.20 12.00 -2.41
N PRO A 80 -10.51 12.26 -3.53
CA PRO A 80 -10.14 11.22 -4.48
C PRO A 80 -9.39 10.05 -3.82
N LEU A 81 -9.86 8.83 -4.08
CA LEU A 81 -9.21 7.59 -3.63
C LEU A 81 -8.69 6.81 -4.82
N ARG A 82 -7.40 6.48 -4.81
CA ARG A 82 -6.76 5.71 -5.88
C ARG A 82 -5.94 4.57 -5.32
N SER A 83 -5.69 3.57 -6.14
CA SER A 83 -4.86 2.42 -5.73
C SER A 83 -3.94 1.93 -6.84
N ALA A 84 -2.86 1.30 -6.39
CA ALA A 84 -1.84 0.69 -7.22
C ALA A 84 -1.55 -0.74 -6.77
N LEU A 85 -0.90 -1.52 -7.62
CA LEU A 85 -0.40 -2.84 -7.27
C LEU A 85 0.88 -2.71 -6.42
N GLY A 86 1.10 -3.67 -5.53
CA GLY A 86 2.29 -3.70 -4.66
C GLY A 86 3.61 -3.72 -5.43
N PHE A 87 3.60 -4.23 -6.67
CA PHE A 87 4.74 -4.30 -7.58
C PHE A 87 5.37 -2.95 -7.90
N ALA A 88 4.57 -1.88 -7.87
CA ALA A 88 5.02 -0.51 -8.06
C ALA A 88 5.97 -0.02 -6.94
N PHE A 89 6.01 -0.72 -5.80
CA PHE A 89 6.71 -0.29 -4.59
C PHE A 89 7.80 -1.26 -4.14
N ASN A 90 8.07 -2.32 -4.89
CA ASN A 90 9.08 -3.34 -4.57
C ASN A 90 9.95 -3.71 -5.79
N GLU A 91 10.20 -2.74 -6.67
CA GLU A 91 11.00 -2.93 -7.89
C GLU A 91 10.49 -4.06 -8.80
N ASN A 92 9.17 -4.27 -8.84
CA ASN A 92 8.52 -5.35 -9.59
C ASN A 92 9.02 -6.76 -9.23
N SER A 93 9.55 -6.94 -8.02
CA SER A 93 10.04 -8.25 -7.55
C SER A 93 8.88 -9.15 -7.06
N PRO A 94 9.07 -10.48 -7.03
CA PRO A 94 8.07 -11.40 -6.50
C PRO A 94 7.62 -11.05 -5.07
N ILE A 95 6.30 -11.07 -4.83
CA ILE A 95 5.71 -10.83 -3.50
C ILE A 95 5.33 -12.19 -2.90
N LYS A 96 5.84 -12.50 -1.71
CA LYS A 96 5.55 -13.79 -1.07
C LYS A 96 4.06 -13.98 -0.80
N ALA A 97 3.53 -15.13 -1.20
CA ALA A 97 2.16 -15.54 -0.90
C ALA A 97 2.15 -16.51 0.29
N PHE A 98 2.38 -17.80 0.04
CA PHE A 98 2.35 -18.86 1.04
C PHE A 98 3.32 -19.98 0.66
N GLY A 99 3.96 -20.62 1.64
CA GLY A 99 4.92 -21.69 1.38
C GLY A 99 6.02 -21.26 0.40
N LYS A 100 6.08 -21.95 -0.75
CA LYS A 100 6.98 -21.69 -1.87
C LYS A 100 6.34 -20.90 -3.02
N SER A 101 5.13 -20.39 -2.81
CA SER A 101 4.35 -19.66 -3.80
C SER A 101 4.53 -18.15 -3.64
N PHE A 102 4.70 -17.46 -4.77
CA PHE A 102 4.90 -16.02 -4.86
C PHE A 102 4.01 -15.45 -5.95
N TYR A 103 3.52 -14.24 -5.72
CA TYR A 103 2.87 -13.44 -6.75
C TYR A 103 3.95 -12.80 -7.63
N VAL A 104 3.74 -12.86 -8.94
CA VAL A 104 4.61 -12.25 -9.94
C VAL A 104 3.75 -11.44 -10.91
N TYR A 105 4.27 -10.29 -11.36
CA TYR A 105 3.60 -9.45 -12.34
C TYR A 105 4.22 -9.65 -13.73
N GLU A 106 3.49 -10.29 -14.63
CA GLU A 106 3.93 -10.65 -15.98
C GLU A 106 2.79 -10.45 -16.98
N GLY A 107 3.08 -9.84 -18.13
CA GLY A 107 2.08 -9.64 -19.19
C GLY A 107 0.84 -8.88 -18.70
N ASP A 108 1.04 -7.85 -17.89
CA ASP A 108 0.01 -7.03 -17.23
C ASP A 108 -0.93 -7.79 -16.28
N GLN A 109 -0.55 -9.01 -15.88
CA GLN A 109 -1.33 -9.84 -14.96
C GLN A 109 -0.52 -10.24 -13.73
N VAL A 110 -1.22 -10.31 -12.60
CA VAL A 110 -0.65 -10.88 -11.38
C VAL A 110 -0.93 -12.38 -11.37
N VAL A 111 0.12 -13.19 -11.38
CA VAL A 111 0.05 -14.65 -11.42
C VAL A 111 0.69 -15.25 -10.17
N LEU A 112 0.21 -16.41 -9.74
CA LEU A 112 0.81 -17.18 -8.64
C LEU A 112 1.78 -18.22 -9.22
N LYS A 113 3.03 -18.18 -8.79
CA LYS A 113 4.06 -19.15 -9.20
C LYS A 113 4.69 -19.84 -7.99
N THR A 114 4.95 -21.14 -8.13
CA THR A 114 5.70 -21.92 -7.15
C THR A 114 7.15 -22.01 -7.57
N PHE A 115 8.07 -21.73 -6.65
CA PHE A 115 9.51 -21.82 -6.90
C PHE A 115 10.15 -22.95 -6.09
N GLU A 116 11.16 -23.62 -6.61
CA GLU A 116 11.87 -24.68 -5.85
C GLU A 116 12.64 -24.10 -4.66
N SER A 117 13.29 -22.96 -4.89
CA SER A 117 13.96 -22.10 -3.91
C SER A 117 13.34 -20.69 -3.92
N PRO A 118 13.31 -19.95 -2.79
CA PRO A 118 12.75 -18.60 -2.75
C PRO A 118 13.47 -17.66 -3.75
N PRO A 119 12.74 -16.97 -4.64
CA PRO A 119 13.33 -15.98 -5.52
C PRO A 119 13.77 -14.74 -4.72
N PRO A 120 14.68 -13.90 -5.27
CA PRO A 120 14.97 -12.59 -4.70
C PRO A 120 13.68 -11.77 -4.56
N CYS A 121 13.43 -11.25 -3.36
CA CYS A 121 12.28 -10.40 -3.06
C CYS A 121 12.80 -9.07 -2.52
N GLN A 122 12.24 -7.96 -2.99
CA GLN A 122 12.47 -6.65 -2.41
C GLN A 122 11.32 -6.31 -1.45
N GLU A 123 11.67 -5.60 -0.40
CA GLU A 123 10.70 -5.03 0.55
C GLU A 123 9.91 -3.90 -0.11
N MET A 124 8.66 -3.70 0.33
CA MET A 124 7.89 -2.55 -0.11
C MET A 124 8.45 -1.26 0.49
N ARG A 125 8.67 -0.24 -0.34
CA ARG A 125 9.23 1.05 0.06
C ARG A 125 8.46 2.21 -0.53
N LEU A 126 8.37 3.29 0.25
CA LEU A 126 7.89 4.58 -0.22
C LEU A 126 8.88 5.13 -1.28
N PRO A 127 8.41 5.48 -2.48
CA PRO A 127 9.30 5.99 -3.52
C PRO A 127 9.73 7.44 -3.22
N PRO A 128 10.89 7.89 -3.70
CA PRO A 128 11.32 9.28 -3.56
C PRO A 128 10.43 10.26 -4.36
N THR A 129 9.75 9.75 -5.38
CA THR A 129 8.77 10.48 -6.19
C THR A 129 7.58 9.58 -6.47
N LEU A 130 6.39 10.06 -6.14
CA LEU A 130 5.14 9.36 -6.37
C LEU A 130 4.66 9.64 -7.80
N ASP A 131 4.73 8.63 -8.66
CA ASP A 131 4.19 8.73 -10.02
C ASP A 131 2.67 8.49 -10.02
N PRO A 132 1.84 9.50 -10.39
CA PRO A 132 0.39 9.36 -10.43
C PRO A 132 -0.11 8.31 -11.44
N LEU A 133 0.69 7.99 -12.47
CA LEU A 133 0.31 7.03 -13.52
C LEU A 133 0.27 5.59 -13.01
N LEU A 134 0.93 5.30 -11.87
CA LEU A 134 0.89 3.99 -11.23
C LEU A 134 -0.47 3.69 -10.59
N PHE A 135 -1.31 4.72 -10.42
CA PHE A 135 -2.56 4.63 -9.69
C PHE A 135 -3.78 4.63 -10.59
N SER A 136 -4.75 3.82 -10.23
CA SER A 136 -6.05 3.69 -10.91
C SER A 136 -7.20 3.89 -9.93
N THR A 137 -8.43 3.97 -10.47
CA THR A 137 -9.66 4.06 -9.67
C THR A 137 -10.27 2.69 -9.35
N THR A 138 -9.68 1.60 -9.85
CA THR A 138 -10.07 0.21 -9.53
C THR A 138 -9.59 -0.12 -8.12
N ASN A 139 -10.42 0.14 -7.12
CA ASN A 139 -10.02 0.07 -5.71
C ASN A 139 -10.38 -1.25 -5.04
N GLU A 140 -10.96 -2.21 -5.77
CA GLU A 140 -11.25 -3.54 -5.25
C GLU A 140 -9.95 -4.25 -4.84
N PRO A 141 -9.84 -4.79 -3.62
CA PRO A 141 -8.65 -5.53 -3.22
C PRO A 141 -8.41 -6.73 -4.13
N LEU A 142 -7.15 -6.95 -4.50
CA LEU A 142 -6.76 -8.07 -5.35
C LEU A 142 -6.66 -9.36 -4.53
N TYR A 143 -7.77 -10.07 -4.37
CA TYR A 143 -7.83 -11.34 -3.66
C TYR A 143 -7.57 -12.52 -4.61
N PHE A 144 -6.61 -13.37 -4.25
CA PHE A 144 -6.44 -14.69 -4.85
C PHE A 144 -7.14 -15.74 -4.00
N LEU A 145 -8.01 -16.53 -4.62
CA LEU A 145 -8.76 -17.60 -3.98
C LEU A 145 -8.18 -18.98 -4.37
N PRO A 146 -8.19 -19.97 -3.46
CA PRO A 146 -8.67 -19.88 -2.08
C PRO A 146 -7.72 -19.05 -1.21
N PRO A 147 -8.23 -18.36 -0.17
CA PRO A 147 -7.38 -17.63 0.77
C PRO A 147 -6.46 -18.63 1.46
N VAL A 148 -5.18 -18.28 1.62
CA VAL A 148 -4.19 -19.11 2.32
C VAL A 148 -3.90 -18.54 3.69
#